data_AF-A0A9D1ECR2-F1
#
_entry.id   AF-A0A9D1ECR2-F1
#
_cell.length_a   1.000
_cell.length_b   1.000
_cell.length_c   1.000
_cell.angle_alpha   90.00
_cell.angle_beta   90.00
_cell.angle_gamma   90.00
#
_symmetry.space_group_name_H-M   'P 1'
#
loop_
_entity.id
_entity.type
_entity.pdbx_description
1 polymer ?
#
loop_
_entity_poly.entity_id
_entity_poly.type
_entity_poly.pdbx_seq_one_letter_code
_entity_poly.pdbx_strand_id
1 'polypeptide(L)'
;MRGTSKRKRHVGRTIFCTLFSFLLSVFLTIASILMAIRIGFFNKELIFEYLDKVDFYNEVQQEVYKQVSYEIVPTGLELDLIDETIPIEKIHNDVNGYIEACFDNTEYAIDTTEIEDAMYQNIMDQFENMERQEDTGTQEHARRFISNIMEKYPDIIKFPYIKEFSDISTRIQPLITLIMIAAIVMGVVCILFLLLLQRWKHRSLRYIIYAILAAALMTVVVPVYLLIQKTYEGLGIRPIYLYNFCMEYIKASLFSFVWIGIVWLGIAVFLMIVIKLMKERLKKRKYR
;
A
#
# COMPACT_ATOMS: atom_id res chain seq x y z
N MET A 1 -45.57 7.56 -44.43
CA MET A 1 -45.06 8.22 -43.19
C MET A 1 -44.74 7.29 -41.98
N ARG A 2 -44.94 5.96 -42.02
CA ARG A 2 -44.63 5.05 -40.88
C ARG A 2 -43.15 4.65 -40.72
N GLY A 3 -42.31 4.83 -41.75
CA GLY A 3 -40.89 4.41 -41.73
C GLY A 3 -39.94 5.34 -40.96
N THR A 4 -40.23 6.65 -40.94
CA THR A 4 -39.38 7.66 -40.29
C THR A 4 -39.49 7.62 -38.76
N SER A 5 -40.68 7.31 -38.22
CA SER A 5 -40.92 7.17 -36.77
C SER A 5 -40.19 5.97 -36.14
N LYS A 6 -40.22 4.79 -36.77
CA LYS A 6 -39.49 3.60 -36.29
C LYS A 6 -37.96 3.80 -36.31
N ARG A 7 -37.44 4.49 -37.33
CA ARG A 7 -36.00 4.81 -37.46
C ARG A 7 -35.55 5.79 -36.36
N LYS A 8 -36.31 6.86 -36.11
CA LYS A 8 -36.04 7.81 -35.01
C LYS A 8 -36.06 7.13 -33.63
N ARG A 9 -37.02 6.22 -33.37
CA ARG A 9 -37.11 5.44 -32.11
C ARG A 9 -35.91 4.49 -31.91
N HIS A 10 -35.39 3.91 -32.99
CA HIS A 10 -34.21 3.03 -32.97
C HIS A 10 -32.90 3.80 -32.73
N VAL A 11 -32.76 4.98 -33.33
CA VAL A 11 -31.60 5.87 -33.16
C VAL A 11 -31.55 6.41 -31.73
N GLY A 12 -32.67 6.94 -31.21
CA GLY A 12 -32.75 7.44 -29.83
C GLY A 12 -32.36 6.38 -28.80
N ARG A 13 -32.88 5.15 -28.92
CA ARG A 13 -32.53 4.04 -28.03
C ARG A 13 -31.05 3.65 -28.09
N THR A 14 -30.42 3.76 -29.26
CA THR A 14 -28.99 3.47 -29.42
C THR A 14 -28.15 4.53 -28.70
N ILE A 15 -28.51 5.81 -28.84
CA ILE A 15 -27.86 6.93 -28.15
C ILE A 15 -27.97 6.77 -26.62
N PHE A 16 -29.17 6.49 -26.10
CA PHE A 16 -29.36 6.24 -24.66
C PHE A 16 -28.53 5.04 -24.16
N CYS A 17 -28.47 3.93 -24.90
CA CYS A 17 -27.62 2.80 -24.50
C CYS A 17 -26.13 3.17 -24.48
N THR A 18 -25.64 3.91 -25.47
CA THR A 18 -24.24 4.35 -25.49
C THR A 18 -23.93 5.27 -24.31
N LEU A 19 -24.83 6.22 -23.99
CA LEU A 19 -24.70 7.11 -22.85
C LEU A 19 -24.64 6.35 -21.52
N PHE A 20 -25.55 5.40 -21.30
CA PHE A 20 -25.53 4.58 -20.08
C PHE A 20 -24.32 3.64 -20.00
N SER A 21 -23.77 3.21 -21.15
CA SER A 21 -22.52 2.42 -21.17
C SER A 21 -21.32 3.26 -20.79
N PHE A 22 -21.27 4.50 -21.29
CA PHE A 22 -20.25 5.46 -20.91
C PHE A 22 -20.34 5.77 -19.42
N LEU A 23 -21.53 6.07 -18.91
CA LEU A 23 -21.74 6.35 -17.49
C LEU A 23 -21.37 5.14 -16.61
N LEU A 24 -21.72 3.93 -17.05
CA LEU A 24 -21.29 2.69 -16.40
C LEU A 24 -19.76 2.59 -16.35
N SER A 25 -19.07 2.87 -17.47
CA SER A 25 -17.60 2.83 -17.48
C SER A 25 -16.99 3.81 -16.48
N VAL A 26 -17.54 5.03 -16.37
CA VAL A 26 -17.08 6.03 -15.40
C VAL A 26 -17.22 5.53 -13.97
N PHE A 27 -18.39 4.99 -13.59
CA PHE A 27 -18.60 4.46 -12.25
C PHE A 27 -17.71 3.26 -11.93
N LEU A 28 -17.51 2.36 -12.90
CA LEU A 28 -16.60 1.23 -12.74
C LEU A 28 -15.15 1.69 -12.59
N THR A 29 -14.70 2.68 -13.38
CA THR A 29 -13.36 3.25 -13.25
C THR A 29 -13.15 3.87 -11.87
N ILE A 30 -14.11 4.68 -11.39
CA ILE A 30 -14.04 5.30 -10.06
C ILE A 30 -13.93 4.22 -8.99
N ALA A 31 -14.83 3.23 -9.00
CA ALA A 31 -14.78 2.12 -8.04
C ALA A 31 -13.46 1.36 -8.10
N SER A 32 -12.90 1.16 -9.29
CA SER A 32 -11.64 0.43 -9.50
C SER A 32 -10.43 1.20 -8.99
N ILE A 33 -10.37 2.51 -9.25
CA ILE A 33 -9.31 3.38 -8.73
C ILE A 33 -9.35 3.40 -7.21
N LEU A 34 -10.54 3.58 -6.63
CA LEU A 34 -10.71 3.59 -5.17
C LEU A 34 -10.34 2.25 -4.53
N MET A 35 -10.72 1.14 -5.17
CA MET A 35 -10.32 -0.19 -4.72
C MET A 35 -8.80 -0.38 -4.79
N ALA A 36 -8.16 0.07 -5.87
CA ALA A 36 -6.72 -0.02 -6.06
C ALA A 36 -5.94 0.78 -5.00
N ILE A 37 -6.41 2.00 -4.69
CA ILE A 37 -5.85 2.83 -3.62
C ILE A 37 -5.98 2.11 -2.27
N ARG A 38 -7.13 1.48 -2.01
CA ARG A 38 -7.38 0.78 -0.74
C ARG A 38 -6.46 -0.42 -0.55
N ILE A 39 -6.32 -1.28 -1.56
CA ILE A 39 -5.51 -2.51 -1.45
C ILE A 39 -4.00 -2.29 -1.66
N GLY A 40 -3.64 -1.21 -2.35
CA GLY A 40 -2.26 -0.79 -2.56
C GLY A 40 -1.86 0.25 -1.52
N PHE A 41 -2.04 1.52 -1.86
CA PHE A 41 -1.52 2.64 -1.08
C PHE A 41 -1.98 2.71 0.37
N PHE A 42 -3.19 2.28 0.72
CA PHE A 42 -3.72 2.41 2.09
C PHE A 42 -3.76 1.06 2.84
N ASN A 43 -3.01 0.06 2.36
CA ASN A 43 -2.97 -1.26 2.97
C ASN A 43 -1.82 -1.37 3.98
N LYS A 44 -2.16 -1.45 5.28
CA LYS A 44 -1.22 -1.65 6.39
C LYS A 44 -0.41 -2.94 6.22
N GLU A 45 -1.04 -4.03 5.78
CA GLU A 45 -0.36 -5.32 5.60
C GLU A 45 0.72 -5.23 4.51
N LEU A 46 0.48 -4.42 3.47
CA LEU A 46 1.44 -4.19 2.39
C LEU A 46 2.64 -3.36 2.86
N ILE A 47 2.50 -2.55 3.91
CA ILE A 47 3.64 -1.89 4.55
C ILE A 47 4.56 -2.93 5.19
N PHE A 48 4.01 -3.80 6.05
CA PHE A 48 4.80 -4.83 6.72
C PHE A 48 5.47 -5.80 5.74
N GLU A 49 4.73 -6.29 4.73
CA GLU A 49 5.28 -7.17 3.70
C GLU A 49 6.52 -6.55 3.02
N TYR A 50 6.49 -5.24 2.77
CA TYR A 50 7.59 -4.56 2.09
C TYR A 50 8.71 -4.11 3.02
N LEU A 51 8.47 -3.95 4.33
CA LEU A 51 9.54 -3.79 5.32
C LEU A 51 10.39 -5.07 5.40
N ASP A 52 9.74 -6.23 5.47
CA ASP A 52 10.42 -7.54 5.45
C ASP A 52 11.21 -7.73 4.14
N LYS A 53 10.57 -7.44 3.00
CA LYS A 53 11.13 -7.72 1.68
C LYS A 53 12.39 -6.90 1.34
N VAL A 54 12.49 -5.67 1.85
CA VAL A 54 13.64 -4.78 1.58
C VAL A 54 14.70 -4.85 2.67
N ASP A 55 14.61 -5.83 3.56
CA ASP A 55 15.53 -6.01 4.69
C ASP A 55 15.62 -4.78 5.61
N PHE A 56 14.49 -4.09 5.77
CA PHE A 56 14.42 -2.79 6.45
C PHE A 56 14.94 -2.85 7.88
N TYR A 57 14.58 -3.91 8.61
CA TYR A 57 14.94 -4.06 10.01
C TYR A 57 16.46 -4.19 10.20
N ASN A 58 17.14 -4.93 9.32
CA ASN A 58 18.60 -5.07 9.36
C ASN A 58 19.30 -3.74 9.05
N GLU A 59 18.80 -3.00 8.06
CA GLU A 59 19.34 -1.67 7.74
C GLU A 59 19.13 -0.65 8.89
N VAL A 60 17.98 -0.69 9.56
CA VAL A 60 17.74 0.11 10.76
C VAL A 60 18.70 -0.28 11.87
N GLN A 61 18.90 -1.58 12.12
CA GLN A 61 19.85 -2.08 13.11
C GLN A 61 21.27 -1.56 12.81
N GLN A 62 21.72 -1.63 11.56
CA GLN A 62 23.01 -1.10 11.14
C GLN A 62 23.14 0.41 11.33
N GLU A 63 22.07 1.18 11.07
CA GLU A 63 22.08 2.62 11.32
C GLU A 63 22.14 2.93 12.83
N VAL A 64 21.44 2.16 13.66
CA VAL A 64 21.56 2.26 15.13
C VAL A 64 23.01 1.96 15.55
N TYR A 65 23.59 0.84 15.12
CA TYR A 65 24.99 0.50 15.45
C TYR A 65 25.97 1.58 15.02
N LYS A 66 25.78 2.15 13.83
CA LYS A 66 26.62 3.23 13.33
C LYS A 66 26.51 4.50 14.17
N GLN A 67 25.30 4.90 14.58
CA GLN A 67 25.12 6.07 15.44
C GLN A 67 25.73 5.87 16.83
N VAL A 68 25.54 4.69 17.40
CA VAL A 68 26.15 4.31 18.68
C VAL A 68 27.68 4.29 18.56
N SER A 69 28.23 3.71 17.49
CA SER A 69 29.67 3.65 17.23
C SER A 69 30.31 5.03 17.17
N TYR A 70 29.64 6.03 16.58
CA TYR A 70 30.17 7.39 16.51
C TYR A 70 30.32 8.05 17.88
N GLU A 71 29.51 7.66 18.86
CA GLU A 71 29.60 8.16 20.24
C GLU A 71 30.63 7.36 21.07
N ILE A 72 30.78 6.05 20.80
CA ILE A 72 31.71 5.17 21.54
C ILE A 72 33.17 5.38 21.13
N VAL A 73 33.48 5.43 19.83
CA VAL A 73 34.88 5.51 19.34
C VAL A 73 35.70 6.64 19.99
N PRO A 74 35.18 7.88 20.17
CA PRO A 74 35.92 8.96 20.81
C PRO A 74 36.27 8.71 22.29
N THR A 75 35.57 7.79 22.96
CA THR A 75 35.82 7.46 24.38
C THR A 75 36.99 6.50 24.59
N GLY A 76 37.45 5.85 23.51
CA GLY A 76 38.49 4.82 23.56
C GLY A 76 38.01 3.45 24.04
N LEU A 77 36.70 3.27 24.19
CA LEU A 77 36.04 1.99 24.40
C LEU A 77 36.00 1.16 23.11
N GLU A 78 36.05 -0.16 23.22
CA GLU A 78 36.04 -1.07 22.06
C GLU A 78 34.60 -1.24 21.50
N LEU A 79 34.48 -1.51 20.19
CA LEU A 79 33.17 -1.58 19.51
C LEU A 79 32.45 -2.92 19.70
N ASP A 80 33.16 -3.95 20.16
CA ASP A 80 32.59 -5.24 20.57
C ASP A 80 31.58 -5.09 21.73
N LEU A 81 31.65 -3.99 22.48
CA LEU A 81 30.68 -3.61 23.52
C LEU A 81 29.23 -3.52 23.05
N ILE A 82 29.02 -3.24 21.76
CA ILE A 82 27.69 -3.01 21.18
C ILE A 82 27.26 -4.14 20.27
N ASP A 83 28.16 -5.03 19.88
CA ASP A 83 27.80 -6.23 19.13
C ASP A 83 26.80 -7.05 19.96
N GLU A 84 25.74 -7.51 19.29
CA GLU A 84 24.65 -8.32 19.88
C GLU A 84 23.82 -7.66 21.00
N THR A 85 24.15 -6.46 21.48
CA THR A 85 23.35 -5.74 22.51
C THR A 85 21.99 -5.27 22.02
N ILE A 86 21.83 -5.11 20.69
CA ILE A 86 20.59 -4.67 20.05
C ILE A 86 20.09 -5.80 19.16
N PRO A 87 19.28 -6.73 19.69
CA PRO A 87 18.80 -7.87 18.91
C PRO A 87 17.85 -7.41 17.80
N ILE A 88 17.93 -8.06 16.63
CA ILE A 88 17.08 -7.73 15.48
C ILE A 88 15.58 -7.88 15.79
N GLU A 89 15.24 -8.81 16.68
CA GLU A 89 13.87 -9.04 17.16
C GLU A 89 13.30 -7.82 17.88
N LYS A 90 14.15 -7.09 18.63
CA LYS A 90 13.78 -5.87 19.31
C LYS A 90 13.49 -4.75 18.31
N ILE A 91 14.35 -4.58 17.29
CA ILE A 91 14.11 -3.64 16.18
C ILE A 91 12.79 -3.96 15.49
N HIS A 92 12.54 -5.24 15.17
CA HIS A 92 11.33 -5.68 14.52
C HIS A 92 10.07 -5.36 15.34
N ASN A 93 10.09 -5.65 16.64
CA ASN A 93 8.98 -5.38 17.55
C ASN A 93 8.74 -3.88 17.74
N ASP A 94 9.79 -3.08 17.92
CA ASP A 94 9.66 -1.65 18.16
C ASP A 94 9.18 -0.91 16.90
N VAL A 95 9.74 -1.23 15.72
CA VAL A 95 9.31 -0.66 14.43
C VAL A 95 7.85 -1.04 14.16
N ASN A 96 7.50 -2.32 14.27
CA ASN A 96 6.15 -2.75 13.98
C ASN A 96 5.15 -2.18 14.98
N GLY A 97 5.44 -2.27 16.28
CA GLY A 97 4.60 -1.71 17.34
C GLY A 97 4.36 -0.21 17.18
N TYR A 98 5.39 0.54 16.78
CA TYR A 98 5.23 1.96 16.45
C TYR A 98 4.31 2.20 15.25
N ILE A 99 4.49 1.45 14.16
CA ILE A 99 3.62 1.56 12.96
C ILE A 99 2.18 1.18 13.33
N GLU A 100 1.97 0.10 14.09
CA GLU A 100 0.63 -0.31 14.53
C GLU A 100 -0.05 0.78 15.34
N ALA A 101 0.64 1.34 16.33
CA ALA A 101 0.11 2.41 17.15
C ALA A 101 -0.25 3.66 16.33
N CYS A 102 0.52 3.96 15.28
CA CYS A 102 0.19 5.06 14.36
C CYS A 102 -1.13 4.82 13.60
N PHE A 103 -1.44 3.57 13.21
CA PHE A 103 -2.72 3.25 12.56
C PHE A 103 -3.89 3.17 13.54
N ASP A 104 -3.61 2.75 14.78
CA ASP A 104 -4.63 2.60 15.83
C ASP A 104 -4.89 3.90 16.61
N ASN A 105 -4.14 4.96 16.32
CA ASN A 105 -4.14 6.25 17.04
C ASN A 105 -3.82 6.08 18.54
N THR A 106 -2.90 5.17 18.86
CA THR A 106 -2.38 4.94 20.21
C THR A 106 -0.93 5.40 20.32
N GLU A 107 -0.41 5.47 21.54
CA GLU A 107 1.00 5.74 21.78
C GLU A 107 1.77 4.43 21.92
N TYR A 108 2.95 4.36 21.30
CA TYR A 108 3.91 3.28 21.48
C TYR A 108 5.12 3.82 22.21
N ALA A 109 5.36 3.31 23.43
CA ALA A 109 6.54 3.62 24.20
C ALA A 109 7.65 2.64 23.83
N ILE A 110 8.76 3.18 23.32
CA ILE A 110 9.96 2.41 23.01
C ILE A 110 10.75 2.28 24.32
N ASP A 111 10.85 1.06 24.84
CA ASP A 111 11.63 0.73 26.04
C ASP A 111 13.05 0.31 25.65
N THR A 112 14.05 1.06 26.13
CA THR A 112 15.48 0.83 25.91
C THR A 112 16.17 0.17 27.11
N THR A 113 15.46 -0.09 28.21
CA THR A 113 16.06 -0.52 29.49
C THR A 113 16.93 -1.77 29.35
N GLU A 114 16.45 -2.79 28.64
CA GLU A 114 17.20 -4.04 28.42
C GLU A 114 18.48 -3.82 27.59
N ILE A 115 18.43 -2.92 26.60
CA ILE A 115 19.60 -2.55 25.78
C ILE A 115 20.61 -1.78 26.64
N GLU A 116 20.13 -0.84 27.45
CA GLU A 116 20.96 -0.04 28.34
C GLU A 116 21.68 -0.90 29.38
N ASP A 117 20.97 -1.87 29.99
CA ASP A 117 21.54 -2.80 30.96
C ASP A 117 22.58 -3.73 30.31
N ALA A 118 22.32 -4.23 29.09
CA ALA A 118 23.28 -5.06 28.36
C ALA A 118 24.56 -4.28 27.99
N MET A 119 24.42 -3.07 27.46
CA MET A 119 25.56 -2.19 27.19
C MET A 119 26.34 -1.85 28.46
N TYR A 120 25.64 -1.64 29.58
CA TYR A 120 26.28 -1.37 30.87
C TYR A 120 27.14 -2.53 31.34
N GLN A 121 26.62 -3.77 31.29
CA GLN A 121 27.39 -4.96 31.68
C GLN A 121 28.65 -5.11 30.82
N ASN A 122 28.53 -4.97 29.50
CA ASN A 122 29.67 -5.06 28.59
C ASN A 122 30.75 -4.02 28.92
N ILE A 123 30.37 -2.78 29.24
CA ILE A 123 31.32 -1.71 29.62
C ILE A 123 32.03 -2.04 30.95
N MET A 124 31.29 -2.55 31.94
CA MET A 124 31.88 -2.93 33.24
C MET A 124 32.87 -4.09 33.09
N ASP A 125 32.50 -5.13 32.33
CA ASP A 125 33.39 -6.27 32.03
C ASP A 125 34.70 -5.80 31.37
N GLN A 126 34.65 -4.80 30.48
CA GLN A 126 35.86 -4.22 29.89
C GLN A 126 36.72 -3.44 30.91
N PHE A 127 36.09 -2.69 31.82
CA PHE A 127 36.83 -1.98 32.86
C PHE A 127 37.55 -2.94 33.82
N GLU A 128 36.90 -4.06 34.19
CA GLU A 128 37.53 -5.13 34.97
C GLU A 128 38.74 -5.74 34.25
N ASN A 129 38.58 -6.06 32.96
CA ASN A 129 39.65 -6.65 32.13
C ASN A 129 40.86 -5.72 31.91
N MET A 130 40.65 -4.39 31.97
CA MET A 130 41.73 -3.40 31.82
C MET A 130 42.43 -3.04 33.15
N GLU A 131 42.14 -3.72 34.26
CA GLU A 131 42.64 -3.40 35.61
C GLU A 131 42.41 -1.92 36.02
N ARG A 132 41.38 -1.26 35.47
CA ARG A 132 41.03 0.11 35.88
C ARG A 132 40.27 0.08 37.21
N GLN A 133 40.59 0.99 38.12
CA GLN A 133 39.83 1.14 39.37
C GLN A 133 38.40 1.59 39.08
N GLU A 134 37.44 0.71 39.40
CA GLU A 134 36.04 1.09 39.53
C GLU A 134 35.85 2.01 40.73
N ASP A 135 35.41 3.24 40.48
CA ASP A 135 34.83 4.14 41.47
C ASP A 135 33.33 4.28 41.17
N THR A 136 32.54 4.53 42.22
CA THR A 136 31.14 4.97 42.14
C THR A 136 30.91 6.08 41.10
N GLY A 137 31.88 7.01 40.93
CA GLY A 137 31.84 8.02 39.86
C GLY A 137 31.89 7.40 38.46
N THR A 138 32.75 6.41 38.23
CA THR A 138 32.92 5.73 36.93
C THR A 138 31.65 5.00 36.49
N GLN A 139 30.95 4.34 37.43
CA GLN A 139 29.70 3.62 37.16
C GLN A 139 28.55 4.58 36.80
N GLU A 140 28.43 5.71 37.51
CA GLU A 140 27.40 6.71 37.22
C GLU A 140 27.65 7.40 35.87
N HIS A 141 28.92 7.66 35.53
CA HIS A 141 29.29 8.20 34.22
C HIS A 141 28.98 7.24 33.07
N ALA A 142 29.24 5.94 33.23
CA ALA A 142 28.91 4.94 32.22
C ALA A 142 27.38 4.85 31.97
N ARG A 143 26.56 4.81 33.03
CA ARG A 143 25.09 4.81 32.88
C ARG A 143 24.58 6.06 32.17
N ARG A 144 25.06 7.24 32.57
CA ARG A 144 24.65 8.51 31.91
C ARG A 144 25.07 8.54 30.44
N PHE A 145 26.27 8.03 30.14
CA PHE A 145 26.76 7.94 28.76
C PHE A 145 25.86 7.04 27.90
N ILE A 146 25.54 5.83 28.38
CA ILE A 146 24.65 4.89 27.68
C ILE A 146 23.26 5.51 27.47
N SER A 147 22.68 6.10 28.51
CA SER A 147 21.35 6.71 28.44
C SER A 147 21.30 7.85 27.41
N ASN A 148 22.35 8.68 27.33
CA ASN A 148 22.43 9.75 26.33
C ASN A 148 22.52 9.21 24.89
N ILE A 149 23.17 8.04 24.68
CA ILE A 149 23.21 7.40 23.37
C ILE A 149 21.84 6.81 23.03
N MET A 150 21.21 6.11 23.98
CA MET A 150 19.91 5.46 23.79
C MET A 150 18.75 6.44 23.68
N GLU A 151 18.90 7.69 24.14
CA GLU A 151 17.93 8.76 23.89
C GLU A 151 17.65 8.97 22.39
N LYS A 152 18.64 8.69 21.52
CA LYS A 152 18.49 8.80 20.05
C LYS A 152 17.87 7.57 19.40
N TYR A 153 17.81 6.43 20.09
CA TYR A 153 17.30 5.18 19.54
C TYR A 153 15.83 5.33 19.04
N PRO A 154 14.90 5.92 19.81
CA PRO A 154 13.55 6.18 19.33
C PRO A 154 13.46 6.97 18.02
N ASP A 155 14.38 7.91 17.77
CA ASP A 155 14.34 8.74 16.56
C ASP A 155 14.73 7.96 15.30
N ILE A 156 15.55 6.92 15.43
CA ILE A 156 15.93 6.01 14.35
C ILE A 156 14.80 5.01 14.06
N ILE A 157 14.19 4.47 15.12
CA ILE A 157 13.08 3.50 15.04
C ILE A 157 11.81 4.14 14.51
N LYS A 158 11.50 5.38 14.93
CA LYS A 158 10.30 6.09 14.50
C LYS A 158 10.41 6.43 13.02
N PHE A 159 9.81 5.57 12.21
CA PHE A 159 9.69 5.75 10.76
C PHE A 159 9.16 7.16 10.44
N PRO A 160 9.96 8.05 9.83
CA PRO A 160 9.51 9.41 9.55
C PRO A 160 8.32 9.41 8.59
N TYR A 161 7.37 10.31 8.79
CA TYR A 161 6.13 10.45 7.99
C TYR A 161 5.07 9.34 8.18
N ILE A 162 5.34 8.22 8.87
CA ILE A 162 4.34 7.15 9.00
C ILE A 162 3.09 7.62 9.75
N LYS A 163 3.27 8.46 10.78
CA LYS A 163 2.17 9.02 11.56
C LYS A 163 1.29 9.96 10.71
N GLU A 164 1.92 10.84 9.93
CA GLU A 164 1.18 11.72 9.03
C GLU A 164 0.43 10.91 7.97
N PHE A 165 1.07 9.87 7.46
CA PHE A 165 0.49 8.96 6.49
C PHE A 165 -0.68 8.15 7.08
N SER A 166 -0.54 7.60 8.29
CA SER A 166 -1.58 6.83 8.96
C SER A 166 -2.79 7.71 9.30
N ASP A 167 -2.57 8.93 9.76
CA ASP A 167 -3.63 9.91 10.03
C ASP A 167 -4.44 10.23 8.76
N ILE A 168 -3.74 10.46 7.64
CA ILE A 168 -4.38 10.71 6.34
C ILE A 168 -5.15 9.47 5.87
N SER A 169 -4.53 8.29 5.94
CA SER A 169 -5.11 7.03 5.48
C SER A 169 -6.37 6.69 6.28
N THR A 170 -6.31 6.70 7.60
CA THR A 170 -7.43 6.37 8.50
C THR A 170 -8.59 7.37 8.36
N ARG A 171 -8.30 8.65 8.18
CA ARG A 171 -9.32 9.69 7.97
C ARG A 171 -10.01 9.58 6.61
N ILE A 172 -9.28 9.24 5.55
CA ILE A 172 -9.81 9.22 4.17
C ILE A 172 -10.44 7.86 3.81
N GLN A 173 -10.00 6.75 4.41
CA GLN A 173 -10.56 5.42 4.19
C GLN A 173 -12.10 5.30 4.27
N PRO A 174 -12.80 5.88 5.27
CA PRO A 174 -14.27 5.83 5.30
C PRO A 174 -14.91 6.57 4.12
N LEU A 175 -14.34 7.70 3.70
CA LEU A 175 -14.80 8.46 2.53
C LEU A 175 -14.58 7.68 1.23
N ILE A 176 -13.41 7.05 1.06
CA ILE A 176 -13.12 6.15 -0.07
C ILE A 176 -14.15 5.03 -0.12
N THR A 177 -14.43 4.40 1.03
CA THR A 177 -15.39 3.29 1.11
C THR A 177 -16.80 3.75 0.74
N LEU A 178 -17.23 4.92 1.23
CA LEU A 178 -18.54 5.50 0.91
C LEU A 178 -18.68 5.78 -0.60
N ILE A 179 -17.71 6.47 -1.20
CA ILE A 179 -17.74 6.83 -2.62
C ILE A 179 -17.69 5.56 -3.49
N MET A 180 -16.89 4.57 -3.09
CA MET A 180 -16.81 3.28 -3.78
C MET A 180 -18.16 2.55 -3.77
N ILE A 181 -18.83 2.47 -2.61
CA ILE A 181 -20.16 1.86 -2.51
C ILE A 181 -21.17 2.62 -3.39
N ALA A 182 -21.17 3.95 -3.33
CA ALA A 182 -22.05 4.78 -4.16
C ALA A 182 -21.80 4.54 -5.66
N ALA A 183 -20.54 4.47 -6.10
CA ALA A 183 -20.17 4.19 -7.48
C ALA A 183 -20.64 2.79 -7.92
N ILE A 184 -20.49 1.77 -7.06
CA ILE A 184 -20.97 0.41 -7.33
C ILE A 184 -22.50 0.39 -7.48
N VAL A 185 -23.23 1.03 -6.56
CA VAL A 185 -24.71 1.12 -6.61
C VAL A 185 -25.15 1.80 -7.91
N MET A 186 -24.53 2.92 -8.26
CA MET A 186 -24.81 3.62 -9.52
C MET A 186 -24.46 2.80 -10.76
N GLY A 187 -23.39 2.01 -10.71
CA GLY A 187 -23.03 1.04 -11.74
C GLY A 187 -24.11 -0.04 -11.91
N VAL A 188 -24.62 -0.60 -10.81
CA VAL A 188 -25.71 -1.58 -10.83
C VAL A 188 -26.98 -0.98 -11.43
N VAL A 189 -27.34 0.24 -11.05
CA VAL A 189 -28.48 0.96 -11.64
C VAL A 189 -28.31 1.12 -13.16
N CYS A 190 -27.12 1.50 -13.63
CA CYS A 190 -26.84 1.60 -15.06
C CYS A 190 -26.99 0.26 -15.79
N ILE A 191 -26.51 -0.84 -15.19
CA ILE A 191 -26.67 -2.20 -15.72
C ILE A 191 -28.16 -2.57 -15.82
N LEU A 192 -28.95 -2.31 -14.77
CA LEU A 192 -30.40 -2.58 -14.77
C LEU A 192 -31.12 -1.79 -15.88
N PHE A 193 -30.81 -0.50 -16.03
CA PHE A 193 -31.35 0.32 -17.11
C PHE A 193 -30.97 -0.25 -18.49
N LEU A 194 -29.71 -0.65 -18.70
CA LEU A 194 -29.26 -1.25 -19.96
C LEU A 194 -29.99 -2.55 -20.27
N LEU A 195 -30.32 -3.35 -19.25
CA LEU A 195 -31.08 -4.60 -19.41
C LEU A 195 -32.56 -4.34 -19.70
N LEU A 196 -33.20 -3.40 -18.99
CA LEU A 196 -34.61 -3.03 -19.15
C LEU A 196 -34.90 -2.36 -20.50
N LEU A 197 -33.98 -1.49 -20.96
CA LEU A 197 -34.16 -0.78 -22.23
C LEU A 197 -34.09 -1.73 -23.43
N GLN A 198 -33.58 -2.97 -23.27
CA GLN A 198 -33.34 -3.88 -24.36
C GLN A 198 -34.16 -5.17 -24.38
N ARG A 199 -35.04 -5.27 -25.40
CA ARG A 199 -35.83 -6.48 -25.71
C ARG A 199 -35.00 -7.77 -25.92
N TRP A 200 -33.71 -7.69 -26.25
CA TRP A 200 -32.83 -8.85 -26.45
C TRP A 200 -31.58 -8.75 -25.58
N LYS A 201 -31.43 -9.65 -24.59
CA LYS A 201 -30.35 -9.63 -23.58
C LYS A 201 -28.93 -9.60 -24.18
N HIS A 202 -28.68 -10.27 -25.31
CA HIS A 202 -27.34 -10.28 -25.95
C HIS A 202 -26.89 -8.94 -26.50
N ARG A 203 -27.84 -8.08 -26.90
CA ARG A 203 -27.48 -6.76 -27.40
C ARG A 203 -27.05 -5.86 -26.25
N SER A 204 -27.57 -6.07 -25.03
CA SER A 204 -27.30 -5.26 -23.84
C SER A 204 -25.96 -5.63 -23.24
N LEU A 205 -25.64 -6.93 -23.21
CA LEU A 205 -24.36 -7.44 -22.76
C LEU A 205 -23.17 -6.86 -23.56
N ARG A 206 -23.34 -6.52 -24.84
CA ARG A 206 -22.26 -5.86 -25.62
C ARG A 206 -21.90 -4.48 -25.08
N TYR A 207 -22.92 -3.70 -24.71
CA TYR A 207 -22.75 -2.37 -24.14
C TYR A 207 -22.06 -2.43 -22.78
N ILE A 208 -22.40 -3.43 -21.97
CA ILE A 208 -21.73 -3.71 -20.69
C ILE A 208 -20.26 -4.11 -20.91
N ILE A 209 -19.96 -4.97 -21.90
CA ILE A 209 -18.58 -5.36 -22.22
C ILE A 209 -17.75 -4.15 -22.67
N TYR A 210 -18.31 -3.27 -23.51
CA TYR A 210 -17.60 -2.04 -23.90
C TYR A 210 -17.33 -1.13 -22.72
N ALA A 211 -18.28 -1.03 -21.78
CA ALA A 211 -18.08 -0.26 -20.55
C ALA A 211 -16.98 -0.85 -19.66
N ILE A 212 -16.94 -2.18 -19.51
CA ILE A 212 -15.91 -2.88 -18.74
C ILE A 212 -14.53 -2.74 -19.38
N LEU A 213 -14.43 -2.88 -20.70
CA LEU A 213 -13.17 -2.69 -21.42
C LEU A 213 -12.66 -1.25 -21.30
N ALA A 214 -13.56 -0.27 -21.40
CA ALA A 214 -13.21 1.14 -21.18
C ALA A 214 -12.73 1.37 -19.74
N ALA A 215 -13.41 0.82 -18.74
CA ALA A 215 -13.00 0.92 -17.34
C ALA A 215 -11.63 0.28 -17.10
N ALA A 216 -11.40 -0.94 -17.60
CA ALA A 216 -10.11 -1.62 -17.51
C ALA A 216 -8.97 -0.75 -18.07
N LEU A 217 -9.18 -0.17 -19.25
CA LEU A 217 -8.18 0.69 -19.89
C LEU A 217 -7.95 1.97 -19.08
N MET A 218 -9.00 2.66 -18.65
CA MET A 218 -8.88 3.89 -17.86
C MET A 218 -8.18 3.66 -16.51
N THR A 219 -8.39 2.52 -15.86
CA THR A 219 -7.74 2.19 -14.59
C THR A 219 -6.24 1.89 -14.77
N VAL A 220 -5.83 1.32 -15.91
CA VAL A 220 -4.45 0.82 -16.12
C VAL A 220 -3.53 1.86 -16.77
N VAL A 221 -4.04 2.75 -17.62
CA VAL A 221 -3.21 3.66 -18.43
C VAL A 221 -2.30 4.54 -17.58
N VAL A 222 -2.83 5.19 -16.54
CA VAL A 222 -2.04 6.11 -15.70
C VAL A 222 -0.99 5.37 -14.86
N PRO A 223 -1.34 4.29 -14.12
CA PRO A 223 -0.36 3.53 -13.35
C PRO A 223 0.75 2.91 -14.21
N VAL A 224 0.41 2.37 -15.38
CA VAL A 224 1.43 1.81 -16.29
C VAL A 224 2.36 2.89 -16.83
N TYR A 225 1.83 4.06 -17.16
CA TYR A 225 2.67 5.19 -17.56
C TYR A 225 3.66 5.58 -16.45
N LEU A 226 3.22 5.67 -15.20
CA LEU A 226 4.08 5.95 -14.04
C LEU A 226 5.13 4.86 -13.81
N LEU A 227 4.75 3.59 -13.98
CA LEU A 227 5.67 2.44 -13.87
C LEU A 227 6.76 2.47 -14.93
N ILE A 228 6.44 2.89 -16.16
CA ILE A 228 7.41 3.00 -17.27
C ILE A 228 8.33 4.19 -17.05
N GLN A 229 7.80 5.34 -16.64
CA GLN A 229 8.61 6.54 -16.42
C GLN A 229 9.50 6.45 -15.19
N LYS A 230 9.21 5.53 -14.25
CA LYS A 230 9.96 5.37 -13.00
C LYS A 230 10.09 6.67 -12.21
N THR A 231 9.08 7.55 -12.29
CA THR A 231 9.10 8.87 -11.65
C THR A 231 9.31 8.79 -10.14
N TYR A 232 8.94 7.67 -9.52
CA TYR A 232 9.13 7.38 -8.10
C TYR A 232 10.60 7.10 -7.71
N GLU A 233 11.51 6.85 -8.66
CA GLU A 233 12.96 6.70 -8.41
C GLU A 233 13.65 8.07 -8.17
N GLY A 234 12.97 9.19 -8.46
CA GLY A 234 13.50 10.54 -8.25
C GLY A 234 13.25 11.13 -6.86
N LEU A 235 12.70 10.35 -5.92
CA LEU A 235 12.36 10.84 -4.59
C LEU A 235 13.63 11.02 -3.75
N GLY A 236 13.90 12.24 -3.31
CA GLY A 236 15.06 12.60 -2.46
C GLY A 236 14.92 12.17 -1.01
N ILE A 237 14.48 10.94 -0.75
CA ILE A 237 14.28 10.39 0.59
C ILE A 237 15.65 9.95 1.13
N ARG A 238 15.96 10.39 2.34
CA ARG A 238 17.12 9.93 3.10
C ARG A 238 16.63 9.49 4.48
N PRO A 239 17.29 8.51 5.09
CA PRO A 239 18.34 7.60 4.59
C PRO A 239 17.93 6.57 3.51
N ILE A 240 18.91 5.82 2.97
CA ILE A 240 18.76 4.93 1.79
C ILE A 240 17.76 3.78 2.03
N TYR A 241 17.72 3.22 3.23
CA TYR A 241 16.79 2.14 3.56
C TYR A 241 15.32 2.58 3.48
N LEU A 242 15.01 3.80 3.91
CA LEU A 242 13.68 4.41 3.72
C LEU A 242 13.36 4.64 2.25
N TYR A 243 14.34 5.08 1.46
CA TYR A 243 14.17 5.23 0.02
C TYR A 243 13.83 3.88 -0.65
N ASN A 244 14.58 2.81 -0.33
CA ASN A 244 14.35 1.47 -0.88
C ASN A 244 12.95 0.94 -0.54
N PHE A 245 12.55 1.09 0.73
CA PHE A 245 11.20 0.76 1.17
C PHE A 245 10.14 1.55 0.38
N CYS A 246 10.23 2.89 0.37
CA CYS A 246 9.24 3.73 -0.31
C CYS A 246 9.13 3.41 -1.80
N MET A 247 10.26 3.16 -2.47
CA MET A 247 10.31 2.81 -3.88
C MET A 247 9.55 1.50 -4.17
N GLU A 248 9.87 0.42 -3.44
CA GLU A 248 9.23 -0.87 -3.64
C GLU A 248 7.75 -0.83 -3.21
N TYR A 249 7.42 -0.12 -2.14
CA TYR A 249 6.04 0.09 -1.68
C TYR A 249 5.17 0.83 -2.71
N ILE A 250 5.67 1.95 -3.28
CA ILE A 250 4.95 2.71 -4.31
C ILE A 250 4.76 1.86 -5.56
N LYS A 251 5.81 1.14 -5.98
CA LYS A 251 5.76 0.23 -7.13
C LYS A 251 4.72 -0.87 -6.93
N ALA A 252 4.69 -1.50 -5.75
CA ALA A 252 3.68 -2.50 -5.39
C ALA A 252 2.26 -1.93 -5.41
N SER A 253 2.09 -0.73 -4.84
CA SER A 253 0.81 -0.01 -4.86
C SER A 253 0.33 0.31 -6.27
N LEU A 254 1.24 0.64 -7.20
CA LEU A 254 0.91 0.83 -8.62
C LEU A 254 0.52 -0.48 -9.32
N PHE A 255 1.17 -1.60 -8.96
CA PHE A 255 0.79 -2.92 -9.48
C PHE A 255 -0.61 -3.35 -9.08
N SER A 256 -1.14 -2.91 -7.93
CA SER A 256 -2.54 -3.16 -7.53
C SER A 256 -3.55 -2.68 -8.58
N PHE A 257 -3.27 -1.55 -9.25
CA PHE A 257 -4.13 -1.07 -10.35
C PHE A 257 -4.07 -1.98 -11.58
N VAL A 258 -2.89 -2.50 -11.89
CA VAL A 258 -2.68 -3.42 -13.01
C VAL A 258 -3.44 -4.71 -12.77
N TRP A 259 -3.36 -5.27 -11.56
CA TRP A 259 -4.12 -6.47 -11.18
C TRP A 259 -5.63 -6.29 -11.32
N ILE A 260 -6.17 -5.16 -10.86
CA ILE A 260 -7.60 -4.84 -11.03
C ILE A 260 -7.98 -4.74 -12.52
N GLY A 261 -7.12 -4.13 -13.33
CA GLY A 261 -7.30 -4.09 -14.78
C GLY A 261 -7.35 -5.48 -15.42
N ILE A 262 -6.43 -6.38 -15.02
CA ILE A 262 -6.41 -7.77 -15.48
C ILE A 262 -7.71 -8.50 -15.10
N VAL A 263 -8.21 -8.29 -13.88
CA VAL A 263 -9.51 -8.85 -13.44
C VAL A 263 -10.65 -8.37 -14.34
N TRP A 264 -10.70 -7.08 -14.67
CA TRP A 264 -11.72 -6.56 -15.59
C TRP A 264 -11.61 -7.14 -17.00
N LEU A 265 -10.40 -7.32 -17.52
CA LEU A 265 -10.19 -7.98 -18.81
C LEU A 265 -10.70 -9.43 -18.78
N GLY A 266 -10.43 -10.16 -17.69
CA GLY A 266 -10.96 -11.51 -17.48
C GLY A 266 -12.50 -11.55 -17.48
N ILE A 267 -13.13 -10.62 -16.76
CA ILE A 267 -14.60 -10.48 -16.73
C ILE A 267 -15.16 -10.17 -18.13
N ALA A 268 -14.51 -9.28 -18.88
CA ALA A 268 -14.92 -8.95 -20.25
C ALA A 268 -14.86 -10.17 -21.19
N VAL A 269 -13.77 -10.95 -21.12
CA VAL A 269 -13.61 -12.18 -21.91
C VAL A 269 -14.67 -13.21 -21.56
N PHE A 270 -14.94 -13.41 -20.27
CA PHE A 270 -16.00 -14.29 -19.80
C PHE A 270 -17.38 -13.88 -20.36
N LEU A 271 -17.73 -12.60 -20.27
CA LEU A 271 -18.99 -12.09 -20.81
C LEU A 271 -19.09 -12.24 -22.33
N MET A 272 -17.99 -12.10 -23.07
CA MET A 272 -17.95 -12.36 -24.52
C MET A 272 -18.29 -13.82 -24.84
N ILE A 273 -17.77 -14.77 -24.08
CA ILE A 273 -18.07 -16.21 -24.23
C ILE A 273 -19.56 -16.47 -23.95
N VAL A 274 -20.11 -15.88 -22.88
CA VAL A 274 -21.54 -16.01 -22.54
C VAL A 274 -22.43 -15.52 -23.68
N ILE A 275 -22.11 -14.37 -24.30
CA ILE A 275 -22.85 -13.87 -25.47
C ILE A 275 -22.81 -14.88 -26.62
N LYS A 276 -21.65 -15.48 -26.91
CA LYS A 276 -21.48 -16.46 -28.00
C LYS A 276 -22.38 -17.69 -27.76
N LEU A 277 -22.32 -18.27 -26.57
CA LEU A 277 -23.14 -19.42 -26.18
C LEU A 277 -24.63 -19.14 -26.27
N MET A 278 -25.06 -17.97 -25.79
CA MET A 278 -26.47 -17.62 -25.84
C MET A 278 -26.97 -17.39 -27.28
N LYS A 279 -26.14 -16.80 -28.17
CA LYS A 279 -26.46 -16.63 -29.59
C LYS A 279 -26.63 -17.99 -30.29
N GLU A 280 -25.80 -18.97 -29.96
CA GLU A 280 -25.92 -20.34 -30.47
C GLU A 280 -27.20 -21.03 -29.99
N ARG A 281 -27.58 -20.88 -28.71
CA ARG A 281 -28.84 -21.41 -28.18
C ARG A 281 -30.07 -20.81 -28.88
N LEU A 282 -30.06 -19.51 -29.17
CA LEU A 282 -31.14 -18.86 -29.91
C LEU A 282 -31.24 -19.35 -31.35
N LYS A 283 -30.10 -19.61 -32.03
CA LYS A 283 -30.12 -20.24 -33.36
C LYS A 283 -30.75 -21.63 -33.29
N LYS A 284 -30.32 -22.48 -32.35
CA LYS A 284 -30.87 -23.85 -32.19
C LYS A 284 -32.39 -23.88 -31.92
N ARG A 285 -32.92 -22.90 -31.17
CA ARG A 285 -34.38 -22.77 -30.92
C ARG A 285 -35.18 -22.26 -32.12
N LYS A 286 -34.55 -21.67 -33.13
CA LYS A 286 -35.23 -21.18 -34.34
C LYS A 286 -35.35 -22.27 -35.43
N TYR A 287 -34.60 -23.36 -35.30
CA TYR A 287 -34.60 -24.52 -36.21
C TYR A 287 -35.29 -25.77 -35.61
N ARG A 288 -35.92 -25.64 -34.43
CA ARG A 288 -36.92 -26.57 -33.91
C ARG A 288 -38.28 -25.89 -34.01
#